data_AF-A0A382SBU0-F1
#
_entry.id   AF-A0A382SBU0-F1
#
_cell.length_a   1.000
_cell.length_b   1.000
_cell.length_c   1.000
_cell.angle_alpha   90.00
_cell.angle_beta   90.00
_cell.angle_gamma   90.00
#
_symmetry.space_group_name_H-M   'P 1'
#
loop_
_entity.id
_entity.type
_entity.pdbx_description
1 polymer ?
#
loop_
_entity_poly.entity_id
_entity_poly.type
_entity_poly.pdbx_seq_one_letter_code
_entity_poly.pdbx_strand_id
1 'polypeptide(L)'
;METLLEFDGRIVLWLNGGIGRFAGLDWAAYLAVSDYFVPLAMCFWMLGLWFFGKDCQERGRNQKAVLAAAIALGFANLAVLLLDQAIFRGRPFTRFDLATLFYEPTDSSFPANPAAVAFAVATATWLGNRRASILLVGLAVVWCLARVYSGLFYPSDILAGGLIG
;
A
#
# COMPACT_ATOMS: atom_id res chain seq x y z
N MET A 1 9.62 -4.41 22.14
CA MET A 1 9.74 -3.90 20.76
C MET A 1 10.67 -4.78 19.92
N GLU A 2 11.83 -5.18 20.45
CA GLU A 2 12.75 -6.09 19.73
C GLU A 2 12.16 -7.45 19.37
N THR A 3 11.36 -8.05 20.25
CA THR A 3 10.70 -9.34 19.98
C THR A 3 9.72 -9.30 18.80
N LEU A 4 8.98 -8.19 18.64
CA LEU A 4 8.10 -7.97 17.50
C LEU A 4 8.89 -7.75 16.21
N LEU A 5 9.99 -6.99 16.28
CA LEU A 5 10.89 -6.76 15.15
C LEU A 5 11.55 -8.05 14.66
N GLU A 6 11.96 -8.93 15.56
CA GLU A 6 12.52 -10.23 15.21
C GLU A 6 11.47 -11.15 14.58
N PHE A 7 10.26 -11.17 15.14
CA PHE A 7 9.17 -11.97 14.58
C PHE A 7 8.79 -11.49 13.16
N ASP A 8 8.58 -10.18 13.00
CA ASP A 8 8.31 -9.57 11.70
C ASP A 8 9.45 -9.80 10.71
N GLY A 9 10.70 -9.68 11.18
CA GLY A 9 11.89 -9.93 10.38
C GLY A 9 12.00 -11.36 9.88
N ARG A 10 11.65 -12.36 10.71
CA ARG A 10 11.60 -13.77 10.29
C ARG A 10 10.55 -14.01 9.20
N ILE A 11 9.40 -13.34 9.27
CA ILE A 11 8.37 -13.42 8.23
C ILE A 11 8.93 -12.87 6.91
N VAL A 12 9.56 -11.68 6.96
CA VAL A 12 10.17 -11.06 5.79
C VAL A 12 11.26 -11.95 5.19
N LEU A 13 12.18 -12.47 6.01
CA LEU A 13 13.23 -13.40 5.58
C LEU A 13 12.66 -14.64 4.89
N TRP A 14 11.62 -15.24 5.46
CA TRP A 14 10.98 -16.43 4.90
C TRP A 14 10.32 -16.14 3.54
N LEU A 15 9.63 -15.00 3.41
CA LEU A 15 9.01 -14.58 2.16
C LEU A 15 10.08 -14.25 1.10
N ASN A 16 11.10 -13.48 1.48
CA ASN A 16 12.17 -13.03 0.60
C ASN A 16 13.02 -14.20 0.07
N GLY A 17 13.16 -15.29 0.82
CA GLY A 17 13.81 -16.53 0.35
C GLY A 17 13.12 -17.22 -0.84
N GLY A 18 11.94 -16.76 -1.24
CA GLY A 18 11.26 -17.15 -2.48
C GLY A 18 11.79 -16.44 -3.74
N ILE A 19 12.48 -15.31 -3.59
CA ILE A 19 13.01 -14.51 -4.69
C ILE A 19 14.09 -15.29 -5.44
N GLY A 20 14.03 -15.27 -6.77
CA GLY A 20 14.97 -15.98 -7.64
C GLY A 20 14.59 -17.45 -7.91
N ARG A 21 13.50 -17.97 -7.32
CA ARG A 21 13.02 -19.33 -7.60
C ARG A 21 12.20 -19.43 -8.88
N PHE A 22 11.42 -18.40 -9.20
CA PHE A 22 10.53 -18.36 -10.36
C PHE A 22 10.55 -16.97 -11.01
N ALA A 23 11.13 -16.87 -12.21
CA ALA A 23 11.27 -15.60 -12.92
C ALA A 23 9.93 -14.86 -13.16
N GLY A 24 8.84 -15.61 -13.40
CA GLY A 24 7.51 -15.03 -13.58
C GLY A 24 6.93 -14.41 -12.30
N LEU A 25 7.20 -15.02 -11.14
CA LEU A 25 6.79 -14.48 -9.85
C LEU A 25 7.58 -13.22 -9.51
N ASP A 26 8.89 -13.23 -9.75
CA ASP A 26 9.76 -12.08 -9.50
C ASP A 26 9.39 -10.89 -10.38
N TRP A 27 9.05 -11.12 -11.66
CA TRP A 27 8.57 -10.07 -12.55
C TRP A 27 7.23 -9.48 -12.09
N ALA A 28 6.28 -10.34 -11.68
CA ALA A 28 4.99 -9.88 -11.16
C ALA A 28 5.17 -9.10 -9.83
N ALA A 29 6.03 -9.58 -8.95
CA ALA A 29 6.37 -8.90 -7.68
C ALA A 29 7.05 -7.56 -7.94
N TYR A 30 7.95 -7.47 -8.92
CA TYR A 30 8.62 -6.23 -9.31
C TYR A 30 7.61 -5.18 -9.81
N LEU A 31 6.69 -5.58 -10.68
CA LEU A 31 5.62 -4.70 -11.14
C LEU A 31 4.70 -4.25 -9.99
N ALA A 32 4.33 -5.18 -9.11
CA ALA A 32 3.47 -4.88 -7.99
C ALA A 32 4.14 -3.97 -6.95
N VAL A 33 5.43 -4.15 -6.68
CA VAL A 33 6.19 -3.30 -5.73
C VAL A 33 6.38 -1.88 -6.22
N SER A 34 6.47 -1.68 -7.54
CA SER A 34 6.70 -0.38 -8.15
C SER A 34 5.84 0.74 -7.54
N ASP A 35 6.48 1.88 -7.27
CA ASP A 35 5.81 3.10 -6.82
C ASP A 35 4.87 3.71 -7.88
N TYR A 36 4.87 3.18 -9.11
CA TYR A 36 4.10 3.73 -10.22
C TYR A 36 2.88 2.89 -10.59
N PHE A 37 3.04 1.56 -10.71
CA PHE A 37 2.01 0.71 -11.32
C PHE A 37 0.68 0.73 -10.54
N VAL A 38 0.72 0.40 -9.25
CA VAL A 38 -0.50 0.35 -8.43
C VAL A 38 -1.12 1.74 -8.24
N PRO A 39 -0.36 2.80 -7.89
CA PRO A 39 -0.92 4.15 -7.75
C PRO A 39 -1.56 4.66 -9.04
N LEU A 40 -0.92 4.46 -10.20
CA LEU A 40 -1.50 4.84 -11.48
C LEU A 40 -2.77 4.06 -11.78
N ALA A 41 -2.79 2.74 -11.52
CA ALA A 41 -4.00 1.93 -11.69
C ALA A 41 -5.16 2.44 -10.82
N MET A 42 -4.90 2.81 -9.57
CA MET A 42 -5.90 3.39 -8.68
C MET A 42 -6.37 4.77 -9.17
N CYS A 43 -5.46 5.63 -9.64
CA CYS A 43 -5.80 6.92 -10.23
C CYS A 43 -6.69 6.77 -11.47
N PHE A 44 -6.33 5.89 -12.41
CA PHE A 44 -7.16 5.64 -13.60
C PHE A 44 -8.52 5.03 -13.23
N TRP A 45 -8.58 4.17 -12.22
CA TRP A 45 -9.83 3.64 -11.71
C TRP A 45 -10.73 4.74 -11.14
N MET A 46 -10.18 5.64 -10.33
CA MET A 46 -10.90 6.80 -9.78
C MET A 46 -11.37 7.77 -10.88
N LEU A 47 -10.53 8.04 -11.88
CA LEU A 47 -10.91 8.83 -13.05
C LEU A 47 -12.04 8.17 -13.83
N GLY A 48 -12.00 6.84 -14.02
CA GLY A 48 -13.11 6.09 -14.60
C GLY A 48 -14.39 6.28 -13.79
N LEU A 49 -14.34 6.04 -12.48
CA LEU A 49 -15.50 6.19 -11.59
C LEU A 49 -16.13 7.58 -11.64
N TRP A 50 -15.35 8.63 -11.88
CA TRP A 50 -15.85 10.00 -12.02
C TRP A 50 -16.84 10.17 -13.18
N PHE A 51 -16.60 9.49 -14.30
CA PHE A 51 -17.40 9.61 -15.52
C PHE A 51 -18.46 8.51 -15.67
N PHE A 52 -18.25 7.34 -15.06
CA PHE A 52 -19.17 6.21 -15.13
C PHE A 52 -20.28 6.27 -14.06
N GLY A 53 -21.50 5.96 -14.48
CA GLY A 53 -22.70 5.83 -13.63
C GLY A 53 -23.92 5.66 -14.53
N LYS A 54 -24.87 4.78 -14.18
CA LYS A 54 -26.01 4.49 -15.06
C LYS A 54 -26.97 5.68 -15.14
N ASP A 55 -27.14 6.36 -14.00
CA ASP A 55 -28.01 7.52 -13.84
C ASP A 55 -27.24 8.71 -13.28
N CYS A 56 -27.77 9.92 -13.45
CA CYS A 56 -27.22 11.16 -12.87
C CYS A 56 -27.00 11.05 -11.35
N GLN A 57 -27.88 10.32 -10.65
CA GLN A 57 -27.76 10.09 -9.21
C GLN A 57 -26.59 9.17 -8.85
N GLU A 58 -26.40 8.07 -9.59
CA GLU A 58 -25.26 7.16 -9.38
C GLU A 58 -23.94 7.85 -9.68
N ARG A 59 -23.87 8.63 -10.76
CA ARG A 59 -22.70 9.42 -11.12
C ARG A 59 -22.36 10.44 -10.03
N GLY A 60 -23.35 11.14 -9.50
CA GLY A 60 -23.15 12.06 -8.38
C GLY A 60 -22.63 11.36 -7.11
N ARG A 61 -23.08 10.14 -6.82
CA ARG A 61 -22.55 9.32 -5.72
C ARG A 61 -21.09 8.92 -5.96
N ASN A 62 -20.74 8.52 -7.18
CA ASN A 62 -19.37 8.15 -7.52
C ASN A 62 -18.41 9.35 -7.44
N GLN A 63 -18.82 10.52 -7.94
CA GLN A 63 -18.01 11.74 -7.83
C GLN A 63 -17.75 12.13 -6.36
N LYS A 64 -18.78 12.04 -5.50
CA LYS A 64 -18.61 12.25 -4.05
C LYS A 64 -17.63 11.24 -3.44
N ALA A 65 -17.68 9.98 -3.85
CA ALA A 65 -16.75 8.95 -3.40
C ALA A 65 -15.30 9.26 -3.81
N VAL A 66 -15.09 9.70 -5.06
CA VAL A 66 -13.77 10.10 -5.56
C VAL A 66 -13.24 11.32 -4.79
N LEU A 67 -14.07 12.33 -4.53
CA LEU A 67 -13.67 13.49 -3.71
C LEU A 67 -13.34 13.09 -2.27
N ALA A 68 -14.16 12.23 -1.66
CA ALA A 68 -13.89 11.71 -0.32
C ALA A 68 -12.56 10.94 -0.27
N ALA A 69 -12.26 10.13 -1.30
CA ALA A 69 -10.99 9.41 -1.40
C ALA A 69 -9.79 10.36 -1.57
N ALA A 70 -9.91 11.44 -2.35
CA ALA A 70 -8.85 12.45 -2.46
C ALA A 70 -8.59 13.18 -1.12
N ILE A 71 -9.65 13.49 -0.37
CA ILE A 71 -9.54 14.09 0.96
C ILE A 71 -8.89 13.10 1.94
N ALA A 72 -9.37 11.85 1.97
CA ALA A 72 -8.82 10.79 2.82
C ALA A 72 -7.33 10.55 2.52
N LEU A 73 -6.95 10.54 1.25
CA LEU A 73 -5.55 10.45 0.81
C LEU A 73 -4.68 11.57 1.41
N GLY A 74 -5.19 12.81 1.42
CA GLY A 74 -4.50 13.95 2.00
C GLY A 74 -4.30 13.79 3.52
N PHE A 75 -5.35 13.37 4.24
CA PHE A 75 -5.26 13.10 5.68
C PHE A 75 -4.34 11.93 6.01
N ALA A 76 -4.38 10.85 5.23
CA ALA A 76 -3.50 9.70 5.41
C ALA A 76 -2.02 10.09 5.24
N ASN A 77 -1.69 10.84 4.19
CA ASN A 77 -0.32 11.36 4.02
C ASN A 77 0.11 12.28 5.16
N LEU A 78 -0.78 13.16 5.63
CA LEU A 78 -0.47 14.03 6.76
C LEU A 78 -0.22 13.22 8.04
N ALA A 79 -1.04 12.21 8.33
CA ALA A 79 -0.86 11.33 9.47
C ALA A 79 0.46 10.55 9.39
N VAL A 80 0.78 10.00 8.21
CA VAL A 80 2.06 9.32 7.95
C VAL A 80 3.22 10.28 8.18
N LEU A 81 3.19 11.49 7.62
CA LEU A 81 4.25 12.49 7.75
C LEU A 81 4.52 12.84 9.22
N LEU A 82 3.47 13.03 10.02
CA LEU A 82 3.60 13.35 11.44
C LEU A 82 4.16 12.17 12.25
N LEU A 83 3.74 10.95 11.95
CA LEU A 83 4.21 9.74 12.65
C LEU A 83 5.64 9.37 12.26
N ASP A 84 6.00 9.53 10.99
CA ASP A 84 7.34 9.31 10.46
C ASP A 84 8.38 10.22 11.16
N GLN A 85 8.03 11.50 11.34
CA GLN A 85 8.88 12.44 12.09
C GLN A 85 8.99 12.13 13.59
N ALA A 86 8.00 11.43 14.17
CA ALA A 86 7.98 11.08 15.58
C ALA A 86 8.69 9.74 15.87
N ILE A 87 8.63 8.78 14.94
CA ILE A 87 9.09 7.40 15.13
C ILE A 87 9.92 6.97 13.93
N PHE A 88 11.25 7.05 14.07
CA PHE A 88 12.15 6.49 13.07
C PHE A 88 12.33 4.97 13.29
N ARG A 89 11.92 4.17 12.30
CA ARG A 89 12.10 2.71 12.29
C ARG A 89 12.92 2.29 11.07
N GLY A 90 14.10 1.71 11.29
CA GLY A 90 14.92 1.17 10.20
C GLY A 90 14.22 0.04 9.44
N ARG A 91 14.39 -0.02 8.12
CA ARG A 91 13.76 -1.00 7.21
C ARG A 91 14.32 -2.42 7.40
N PRO A 92 13.61 -3.48 6.95
CA PRO A 92 14.06 -4.87 7.14
C PRO A 92 15.46 -5.16 6.57
N PHE A 93 15.78 -4.64 5.38
CA PHE A 93 17.08 -4.86 4.72
C PHE A 93 18.28 -4.26 5.45
N THR A 94 18.10 -3.36 6.41
CA THR A 94 19.23 -2.83 7.20
C THR A 94 19.67 -3.79 8.31
N ARG A 95 18.81 -4.73 8.69
CA ARG A 95 19.04 -5.70 9.78
C ARG A 95 19.23 -7.12 9.27
N PHE A 96 18.69 -7.44 8.09
CA PHE A 96 18.69 -8.78 7.52
C PHE A 96 19.29 -8.75 6.12
N ASP A 97 20.06 -9.79 5.78
CA ASP A 97 20.59 -9.99 4.43
C ASP A 97 19.46 -10.49 3.53
N LEU A 98 18.90 -9.59 2.74
CA LEU A 98 17.73 -9.83 1.88
C LEU A 98 18.11 -9.65 0.42
N ALA A 99 17.50 -10.44 -0.46
CA ALA A 99 17.62 -10.26 -1.89
C ALA A 99 16.92 -8.95 -2.31
N THR A 100 17.69 -8.05 -2.91
CA THR A 100 17.21 -6.74 -3.37
C THR A 100 16.44 -6.89 -4.68
N LEU A 101 15.10 -6.88 -4.60
CA LEU A 101 14.23 -6.89 -5.78
C LEU A 101 13.92 -5.48 -6.31
N PHE A 102 14.09 -4.46 -5.48
CA PHE A 102 13.75 -3.07 -5.75
C PHE A 102 14.76 -2.12 -5.09
N TYR A 103 14.73 -0.82 -5.38
CA TYR A 103 15.70 0.11 -4.80
C TYR A 103 15.57 0.16 -3.27
N GLU A 104 16.68 0.48 -2.60
CA GLU A 104 16.75 0.62 -1.13
C GLU A 104 16.41 2.07 -0.73
N PRO A 105 15.24 2.32 -0.12
CA PRO A 105 14.85 3.66 0.29
C PRO A 105 15.56 4.09 1.58
N THR A 106 15.84 5.39 1.73
CA THR A 106 16.55 5.94 2.91
C THR A 106 15.65 6.49 4.00
N ASP A 107 14.33 6.48 3.79
CA ASP A 107 13.29 6.94 4.72
C ASP A 107 12.88 5.85 5.74
N SER A 108 12.12 6.26 6.76
CA SER A 108 11.60 5.34 7.78
C SER A 108 10.69 4.28 7.17
N SER A 109 10.65 3.11 7.81
CA SER A 109 9.69 2.06 7.50
C SER A 109 8.31 2.28 8.13
N PHE A 110 8.20 3.05 9.21
CA PHE A 110 6.96 3.16 9.99
C PHE A 110 6.39 4.58 9.97
N PRO A 111 5.06 4.73 9.78
CA PRO A 111 4.12 3.74 9.25
C PRO A 111 4.28 3.57 7.73
N ALA A 112 3.81 2.45 7.16
CA ALA A 112 3.95 2.24 5.73
C ALA A 112 3.04 3.19 4.93
N ASN A 113 3.65 4.22 4.32
CA ASN A 113 2.95 5.18 3.44
C ASN A 113 2.10 4.49 2.34
N PRO A 114 2.63 3.50 1.59
CA PRO A 114 1.87 2.83 0.52
C PRO A 114 0.59 2.17 1.03
N ALA A 115 0.63 1.59 2.24
CA ALA A 115 -0.54 0.99 2.86
C ALA A 115 -1.55 2.07 3.26
N ALA A 116 -1.12 3.13 3.96
CA ALA A 116 -2.02 4.21 4.37
C ALA A 116 -2.74 4.86 3.19
N VAL A 117 -2.00 5.18 2.13
CA VAL A 117 -2.55 5.80 0.92
C VAL A 117 -3.54 4.88 0.20
N ALA A 118 -3.15 3.62 -0.03
CA ALA A 118 -3.99 2.69 -0.80
C ALA A 118 -5.26 2.30 -0.03
N PHE A 119 -5.14 2.04 1.27
CA PHE A 119 -6.30 1.74 2.10
C PHE A 119 -7.21 2.97 2.26
N ALA A 120 -6.68 4.19 2.44
CA ALA A 120 -7.50 5.41 2.51
C ALA A 120 -8.38 5.62 1.28
N VAL A 121 -7.81 5.42 0.09
CA VAL A 121 -8.55 5.52 -1.17
C VAL A 121 -9.59 4.41 -1.28
N ALA A 122 -9.23 3.19 -0.91
CA ALA A 122 -10.13 2.04 -0.96
C ALA A 122 -11.30 2.18 0.03
N THR A 123 -11.04 2.51 1.29
CA THR A 123 -12.04 2.68 2.36
C THR A 123 -12.99 3.83 2.07
N ALA A 124 -12.48 4.99 1.66
CA ALA A 124 -13.31 6.14 1.28
C ALA A 124 -14.20 5.82 0.07
N THR A 125 -13.65 5.14 -0.94
CA THR A 125 -14.44 4.69 -2.09
C THR A 125 -15.48 3.64 -1.69
N TRP A 126 -15.17 2.77 -0.72
CA TRP A 126 -16.09 1.73 -0.23
C TRP A 126 -17.36 2.33 0.36
N LEU A 127 -17.25 3.44 1.09
CA LEU A 127 -18.38 4.15 1.69
C LEU A 127 -19.36 4.71 0.64
N GLY A 128 -18.87 5.11 -0.53
CA GLY A 128 -19.71 5.61 -1.63
C GLY A 128 -20.16 4.54 -2.63
N ASN A 129 -19.25 3.63 -3.01
CA ASN A 129 -19.48 2.57 -3.99
C ASN A 129 -18.68 1.31 -3.65
N ARG A 130 -19.29 0.41 -2.88
CA ARG A 130 -18.67 -0.86 -2.44
C ARG A 130 -18.16 -1.71 -3.60
N ARG A 131 -18.94 -1.85 -4.68
CA ARG A 131 -18.56 -2.71 -5.82
C ARG A 131 -17.29 -2.20 -6.49
N ALA A 132 -17.19 -0.89 -6.67
CA ALA A 132 -16.01 -0.27 -7.24
C ALA A 132 -14.78 -0.37 -6.32
N SER A 133 -14.98 -0.35 -5.00
CA SER A 133 -13.90 -0.43 -4.03
C SER A 133 -13.29 -1.83 -3.89
N ILE A 134 -14.02 -2.91 -4.19
CA ILE A 134 -13.47 -4.28 -4.13
C ILE A 134 -12.15 -4.40 -4.91
N LEU A 135 -12.09 -3.81 -6.11
CA LEU A 135 -10.87 -3.81 -6.92
C LEU A 135 -9.76 -2.96 -6.29
N LEU A 136 -10.08 -1.82 -5.68
CA LEU A 136 -9.12 -0.98 -4.97
C LEU A 136 -8.54 -1.66 -3.73
N VAL A 137 -9.37 -2.36 -2.94
CA VAL A 137 -8.93 -3.17 -1.81
C VAL A 137 -7.99 -4.29 -2.29
N GLY A 138 -8.37 -4.98 -3.37
CA GLY A 138 -7.51 -6.00 -3.98
C GLY A 138 -6.14 -5.45 -4.39
N LEU A 139 -6.12 -4.30 -5.07
CA LEU A 139 -4.88 -3.61 -5.45
C LEU A 139 -4.04 -3.20 -4.24
N ALA A 140 -4.67 -2.66 -3.20
CA ALA A 140 -3.99 -2.26 -1.95
C ALA A 140 -3.33 -3.47 -1.27
N VAL A 141 -4.04 -4.59 -1.15
CA VAL A 141 -3.52 -5.83 -0.57
C VAL A 141 -2.35 -6.36 -1.38
N VAL A 142 -2.48 -6.45 -2.70
CA VAL A 142 -1.40 -6.91 -3.59
C VAL A 142 -0.16 -6.04 -3.45
N TRP A 143 -0.32 -4.71 -3.43
CA TRP A 143 0.80 -3.77 -3.29
C TRP A 143 1.53 -3.94 -1.96
N CYS A 144 0.77 -4.06 -0.86
CA CYS A 144 1.33 -4.24 0.47
C CYS A 144 2.07 -5.57 0.60
N LEU A 145 1.48 -6.66 0.13
CA LEU A 145 2.10 -7.98 0.15
C LEU A 145 3.40 -8.01 -0.66
N ALA A 146 3.40 -7.40 -1.85
CA ALA A 146 4.59 -7.31 -2.68
C ALA A 146 5.73 -6.57 -1.95
N ARG A 147 5.42 -5.50 -1.20
CA ARG A 147 6.44 -4.75 -0.46
C ARG A 147 7.00 -5.47 0.76
N VAL A 148 6.20 -6.30 1.43
CA VAL A 148 6.70 -7.20 2.49
C VAL A 148 7.54 -8.32 1.90
N TYR A 149 7.10 -8.90 0.77
CA TYR A 149 7.83 -9.94 0.05
C TYR A 149 9.23 -9.46 -0.40
N SER A 150 9.31 -8.25 -0.94
CA SER A 150 10.58 -7.61 -1.34
C SER A 150 11.40 -7.05 -0.17
N GLY A 151 10.93 -7.19 1.07
CA GLY A 151 11.69 -6.77 2.26
C GLY A 151 11.78 -5.27 2.50
N LEU A 152 10.88 -4.48 1.92
CA LEU A 152 10.88 -3.02 2.08
C LEU A 152 10.23 -2.57 3.40
N PHE A 153 9.24 -3.32 3.89
CA PHE A 153 8.45 -3.00 5.07
C PHE A 153 8.20 -4.24 5.92
N TYR A 154 8.05 -4.06 7.23
CA TYR A 154 7.57 -5.11 8.11
C TYR A 154 6.04 -5.27 8.00
N PRO A 155 5.49 -6.47 8.27
CA PRO A 155 4.05 -6.68 8.33
C PRO A 155 3.34 -5.69 9.29
N SER A 156 3.93 -5.36 10.43
CA SER A 156 3.36 -4.38 11.36
C SER A 156 3.31 -2.96 10.80
N ASP A 157 4.25 -2.55 9.94
CA ASP A 157 4.23 -1.23 9.30
C ASP A 157 3.05 -1.12 8.33
N ILE A 158 2.79 -2.20 7.59
CA ILE A 158 1.64 -2.32 6.68
C ILE A 158 0.33 -2.29 7.46
N LEU A 159 0.24 -3.01 8.58
CA LEU A 159 -0.96 -3.01 9.42
C LEU A 159 -1.22 -1.62 10.00
N ALA A 160 -0.19 -0.93 10.50
CA ALA A 160 -0.33 0.42 11.01
C ALA A 160 -0.76 1.40 9.90
N GLY A 161 -0.14 1.32 8.71
CA GLY A 161 -0.56 2.11 7.56
C GLY A 161 -2.00 1.83 7.16
N GLY A 162 -2.39 0.55 7.08
CA GLY A 162 -3.76 0.15 6.77
C GLY A 162 -4.80 0.49 7.84
N LEU A 163 -4.39 0.80 9.07
CA LEU A 163 -5.28 1.35 10.11
C LEU A 163 -5.44 2.87 10.00
N ILE A 164 -4.46 3.56 9.43
CA ILE A 164 -4.52 5.01 9.15
C ILE A 164 -5.46 5.29 7.96
N GLY A 165 -5.42 4.42 6.95
CA GLY A 165 -6.28 4.51 5.76
C GLY A 165 -7.65 3.85 5.95
#